data_AF-A0A7X9R449-F1
#
_entry.id   AF-A0A7X9R449-F1
#
_cell.length_a   1.000
_cell.length_b   1.000
_cell.length_c   1.000
_cell.angle_alpha   90.00
_cell.angle_beta   90.00
_cell.angle_gamma   90.00
#
_symmetry.space_group_name_H-M   'P 1'
#
loop_
_entity.id
_entity.type
_entity.pdbx_description
1 polymer ?
#
loop_
_entity_poly.entity_id
_entity_poly.type
_entity_poly.pdbx_seq_one_letter_code
_entity_poly.pdbx_strand_id
1 'polypeptide(L)'
;MPSTLTNDGPGQWEYPNRGGTSERAGAYEEQVTGSPAGVEYAIPKADGSGNVLFDGWDPDAGESGRLIEAKGPGYEWMVGDDGQFKPNMGAAKSLPDQLRRQSEAAEATGAEIEWRVAEERVAEAIEDMIEEAGYENITVKYVPPE
;
A
#
# COMPACT_ATOMS: atom_id res chain seq x y z
N MET A 1 19.83 -10.54 -0.74
CA MET A 1 18.60 -10.28 0.03
C MET A 1 19.01 -10.10 1.48
N PRO A 2 18.63 -9.01 2.17
CA PRO A 2 18.82 -8.91 3.61
C PRO A 2 18.17 -10.13 4.25
N SER A 3 18.86 -10.76 5.20
CA SER A 3 18.55 -12.06 5.77
C SER A 3 17.29 -12.09 6.65
N THR A 4 16.48 -11.04 6.64
CA THR A 4 15.25 -10.85 7.42
C THR A 4 13.97 -10.82 6.57
N LEU A 5 14.08 -10.84 5.24
CA LEU A 5 12.91 -10.88 4.35
C LEU A 5 12.49 -12.33 4.10
N THR A 6 11.36 -12.72 4.66
CA THR A 6 10.78 -14.05 4.51
C THR A 6 10.01 -14.15 3.18
N ASN A 7 10.19 -15.25 2.45
CA ASN A 7 9.54 -15.52 1.14
C ASN A 7 8.48 -16.62 1.25
N ASP A 8 7.77 -16.70 2.38
CA ASP A 8 6.80 -17.76 2.66
C ASP A 8 5.38 -17.39 2.18
N GLY A 9 5.28 -16.49 1.20
CA GLY A 9 4.03 -15.94 0.70
C GLY A 9 3.84 -16.10 -0.81
N PRO A 10 2.76 -15.52 -1.36
CA PRO A 10 2.36 -15.69 -2.76
C PRO A 10 3.19 -14.89 -3.78
N GLY A 11 4.14 -14.09 -3.30
CA GLY A 11 4.98 -13.22 -4.12
C GLY A 11 6.47 -13.34 -3.82
N GLN A 12 7.22 -12.33 -4.27
CA GLN A 12 8.67 -12.25 -4.11
C GLN A 12 9.11 -10.82 -3.80
N TRP A 13 10.15 -10.67 -3.00
CA TRP A 13 10.78 -9.37 -2.77
C TRP A 13 11.55 -8.87 -4.00
N GLU A 14 11.32 -7.62 -4.38
CA GLU A 14 11.97 -6.94 -5.50
C GLU A 14 12.58 -5.60 -5.05
N TYR A 15 13.59 -5.13 -5.81
CA TYR A 15 14.18 -3.80 -5.67
C TYR A 15 13.81 -2.96 -6.89
N PRO A 16 12.59 -2.38 -6.92
CA PRO A 16 12.12 -1.64 -8.07
C PRO A 16 12.92 -0.35 -8.25
N ASN A 17 13.15 0.02 -9.51
CA ASN A 17 13.74 1.32 -9.83
C ASN A 17 12.67 2.41 -9.69
N ARG A 18 12.54 2.97 -8.49
CA ARG A 18 11.55 4.00 -8.16
C ARG A 18 11.88 5.39 -8.74
N GLY A 19 13.04 5.57 -9.39
CA GLY A 19 13.50 6.89 -9.87
C GLY A 19 13.82 7.89 -8.74
N GLY A 20 13.82 7.43 -7.49
CA GLY A 20 14.05 8.20 -6.27
C GLY A 20 12.92 7.99 -5.25
N THR A 21 13.29 7.77 -3.99
CA THR A 21 12.38 7.78 -2.83
C THR A 21 12.94 8.80 -1.86
N SER A 22 12.13 9.75 -1.39
CA SER A 22 12.60 10.70 -0.40
C SER A 22 12.98 9.96 0.90
N GLU A 23 14.02 10.39 1.60
CA GLU A 23 14.45 9.76 2.87
C GLU A 23 13.29 9.64 3.86
N ARG A 24 12.43 10.68 3.90
CA ARG A 24 11.21 10.71 4.71
C ARG A 24 10.20 9.61 4.36
N ALA A 25 10.01 9.34 3.06
CA ALA A 25 9.10 8.30 2.61
C ALA A 25 9.67 6.91 2.92
N GLY A 26 10.95 6.69 2.64
CA GLY A 26 11.63 5.44 2.97
C GLY A 26 11.65 5.13 4.46
N ALA A 27 11.91 6.12 5.31
CA ALA A 27 11.89 5.95 6.76
C ALA A 27 10.48 5.58 7.27
N TYR A 28 9.44 6.20 6.72
CA TYR A 28 8.06 5.85 7.07
C TYR A 28 7.68 4.46 6.57
N GLU A 29 8.03 4.09 5.34
CA GLU A 29 7.86 2.73 4.82
C GLU A 29 8.51 1.70 5.76
N GLU A 30 9.79 1.88 6.11
CA GLU A 30 10.48 1.00 7.05
C GLU A 30 9.78 0.89 8.41
N GLN A 31 9.36 2.02 8.96
CA GLN A 31 8.64 2.08 10.23
C GLN A 31 7.35 1.26 10.18
N VAL A 32 6.53 1.48 9.15
CA VAL A 32 5.18 0.92 9.12
C VAL A 32 5.10 -0.43 8.44
N THR A 33 6.10 -0.89 7.71
CA THR A 33 6.08 -2.24 7.10
C THR A 33 7.08 -3.20 7.74
N GLY A 34 8.09 -2.69 8.45
CA GLY A 34 9.22 -3.48 8.94
C GLY A 34 10.17 -3.95 7.81
N SER A 35 9.87 -3.62 6.56
CA SER A 35 10.66 -3.99 5.39
C SER A 35 11.66 -2.86 5.07
N PRO A 36 12.92 -3.17 4.67
CA PRO A 36 13.91 -2.16 4.31
C PRO A 36 13.40 -1.19 3.23
N ALA A 37 13.75 0.09 3.34
CA ALA A 37 13.33 1.12 2.39
C ALA A 37 13.78 0.75 0.97
N GLY A 38 12.87 0.90 0.00
CA GLY A 38 13.17 0.60 -1.40
C GLY A 38 13.13 -0.88 -1.78
N VAL A 39 12.67 -1.75 -0.87
CA VAL A 39 12.25 -3.12 -1.23
C VAL A 39 10.72 -3.18 -1.26
N GLU A 40 10.16 -3.89 -2.22
CA GLU A 40 8.72 -4.09 -2.34
C GLU A 40 8.41 -5.57 -2.50
N TYR A 41 7.25 -6.00 -2.01
CA TYR A 41 6.73 -7.34 -2.21
C TYR A 41 5.89 -7.38 -3.49
N ALA A 42 6.33 -8.18 -4.46
CA ALA A 42 5.73 -8.27 -5.77
C ALA A 42 4.80 -9.48 -5.88
N ILE A 43 3.52 -9.21 -6.13
CA ILE A 43 2.50 -10.22 -6.45
C ILE A 43 2.33 -10.33 -7.96
N PRO A 44 2.51 -11.52 -8.56
CA PRO A 44 2.22 -11.72 -9.98
C PRO A 44 0.74 -11.46 -10.29
N LYS A 45 0.46 -10.72 -11.35
CA LYS A 45 -0.91 -10.55 -11.84
C LYS A 45 -1.42 -11.87 -12.42
N ALA A 46 -2.70 -12.15 -12.19
CA ALA A 46 -3.36 -13.36 -12.71
C ALA A 46 -3.30 -13.48 -14.25
N ASP A 47 -3.24 -12.35 -14.97
CA ASP A 47 -3.15 -12.30 -16.43
C ASP A 47 -1.71 -12.45 -16.97
N GLY A 48 -0.71 -12.56 -16.10
CA GLY A 48 0.71 -12.68 -16.46
C GLY A 48 1.33 -11.41 -17.02
N SER A 49 0.66 -10.25 -16.96
CA SER A 49 1.14 -8.98 -17.53
C SER A 49 2.22 -8.28 -16.70
N GLY A 50 2.66 -8.88 -15.59
CA GLY A 50 3.68 -8.36 -14.70
C GLY A 50 3.29 -8.52 -13.23
N ASN A 51 3.84 -7.67 -12.38
CA ASN A 51 3.62 -7.72 -10.94
C ASN A 51 2.85 -6.48 -10.44
N VAL A 52 2.16 -6.64 -9.32
CA VAL A 52 1.63 -5.56 -8.48
C VAL A 52 2.49 -5.51 -7.23
N LEU A 53 2.93 -4.31 -6.87
CA LEU A 53 3.88 -4.10 -5.80
C LEU A 53 3.17 -3.60 -4.54
N PHE A 54 3.72 -3.99 -3.40
CA PHE A 54 3.31 -3.62 -2.05
C PHE A 54 4.55 -3.27 -1.23
N ASP A 55 4.45 -2.33 -0.31
CA ASP A 55 5.59 -1.88 0.51
C ASP A 55 5.99 -2.89 1.61
N GLY A 56 5.13 -3.88 1.89
CA GLY A 56 5.42 -4.92 2.87
C GLY A 56 4.58 -6.18 2.74
N TRP A 57 5.00 -7.20 3.48
CA TRP A 57 4.35 -8.51 3.59
C TRP A 57 4.51 -9.03 5.01
N ASP A 58 3.39 -9.40 5.62
CA ASP A 58 3.30 -10.04 6.92
C ASP A 58 2.74 -11.47 6.75
N PRO A 59 3.60 -12.51 6.76
CA PRO A 59 3.17 -13.89 6.57
C PRO A 59 2.39 -14.45 7.77
N ASP A 60 2.51 -13.84 8.95
CA ASP A 60 1.90 -14.33 10.19
C ASP A 60 0.52 -13.69 10.45
N ALA A 61 0.11 -12.73 9.62
CA ALA A 61 -1.17 -12.04 9.72
C ALA A 61 -2.32 -12.82 9.04
N GLY A 62 -3.31 -13.25 9.82
CA GLY A 62 -4.46 -13.98 9.28
C GLY A 62 -4.08 -15.38 8.76
N GLU A 63 -4.96 -16.00 7.99
CA GLU A 63 -4.72 -17.36 7.46
C GLU A 63 -3.86 -17.37 6.18
N SER A 64 -3.95 -16.30 5.39
CA SER A 64 -3.29 -16.19 4.07
C SER A 64 -2.25 -15.06 4.02
N GLY A 65 -1.84 -14.53 5.17
CA GLY A 65 -0.94 -13.38 5.27
C GLY A 65 -1.60 -12.05 4.92
N ARG A 66 -0.83 -10.97 5.08
CA ARG A 66 -1.26 -9.59 4.81
C ARG A 66 -0.25 -8.82 3.98
N LEU A 67 -0.76 -8.19 2.93
CA LEU A 67 -0.03 -7.25 2.10
C LEU A 67 -0.16 -5.84 2.69
N ILE A 68 0.93 -5.09 2.72
CA ILE A 68 0.98 -3.76 3.37
C ILE A 68 1.33 -2.70 2.33
N GLU A 69 0.54 -1.64 2.27
CA GLU A 69 0.85 -0.42 1.52
C GLU A 69 1.13 0.72 2.50
N ALA A 70 2.17 1.52 2.27
CA ALA A 70 2.53 2.65 3.10
C ALA A 70 2.25 3.98 2.37
N LYS A 71 1.49 4.87 3.00
CA LYS A 71 1.33 6.26 2.55
C LYS A 71 1.94 7.20 3.58
N GLY A 72 3.17 7.62 3.33
CA GLY A 72 3.88 8.57 4.18
C GLY A 72 3.27 9.98 4.17
N PRO A 73 3.77 10.91 5.02
CA PRO A 73 3.17 12.25 5.16
C PRO A 73 3.21 13.10 3.87
N GLY A 74 2.48 14.21 3.84
CA GLY A 74 2.54 15.22 2.79
C GLY A 74 1.45 15.12 1.73
N TYR A 75 0.34 14.44 2.03
CA TYR A 75 -0.84 14.32 1.18
C TYR A 75 -2.04 15.11 1.71
N GLU A 76 -2.06 15.50 2.98
CA GLU A 76 -3.22 16.16 3.59
C GLU A 76 -3.69 17.41 2.82
N TRP A 77 -2.77 18.20 2.25
CA TRP A 77 -3.10 19.37 1.44
C TRP A 77 -3.87 19.04 0.15
N MET A 78 -3.85 17.79 -0.30
CA MET A 78 -4.63 17.29 -1.43
C MET A 78 -6.07 16.96 -1.06
N VAL A 79 -6.38 16.81 0.23
CA VAL A 79 -7.74 16.57 0.73
C VAL A 79 -8.50 17.90 0.80
N GLY A 80 -9.71 17.91 0.27
CA GLY A 80 -10.66 19.03 0.27
C GLY A 80 -11.41 19.13 1.59
N ASP A 81 -12.05 20.26 1.84
CA ASP A 81 -12.83 20.50 3.07
C ASP A 81 -14.05 19.58 3.19
N ASP A 82 -14.42 18.92 2.09
CA ASP A 82 -15.41 17.86 1.98
C ASP A 82 -14.89 16.46 2.37
N GLY A 83 -13.63 16.35 2.81
CA GLY A 83 -13.00 15.08 3.19
C GLY A 83 -12.47 14.27 2.01
N GLN A 84 -12.72 14.70 0.77
CA GLN A 84 -12.37 13.96 -0.44
C GLN A 84 -11.08 14.48 -1.07
N PHE A 85 -10.37 13.63 -1.82
CA PHE A 85 -9.23 14.12 -2.61
C PHE A 85 -9.69 15.14 -3.67
N LYS A 86 -9.03 16.30 -3.70
CA LYS A 86 -9.29 17.34 -4.69
C LYS A 86 -9.12 16.75 -6.11
N PRO A 87 -10.11 16.91 -7.01
CA PRO A 87 -10.15 16.19 -8.29
C PRO A 87 -9.01 16.57 -9.26
N ASN A 88 -8.39 17.73 -9.06
CA ASN A 88 -7.26 18.20 -9.87
C ASN A 88 -5.89 17.73 -9.34
N MET A 89 -5.85 17.00 -8.23
CA MET A 89 -4.61 16.45 -7.66
C MET A 89 -4.28 15.09 -8.27
N GLY A 90 -2.98 14.78 -8.32
CA GLY A 90 -2.51 13.48 -8.83
C GLY A 90 -3.10 12.30 -8.06
N ALA A 91 -3.20 12.42 -6.72
CA ALA A 91 -3.73 11.37 -5.85
C ALA A 91 -5.15 10.92 -6.23
N ALA A 92 -6.05 11.87 -6.53
CA ALA A 92 -7.42 11.58 -6.96
C ALA A 92 -7.49 10.75 -8.25
N LYS A 93 -6.42 10.73 -9.05
CA LYS A 93 -6.33 9.97 -10.30
C LYS A 93 -5.58 8.66 -10.15
N SER A 94 -4.54 8.63 -9.33
CA SER A 94 -3.65 7.46 -9.20
C SER A 94 -4.11 6.45 -8.15
N LEU A 95 -4.71 6.91 -7.05
CA LEU A 95 -5.15 6.04 -5.95
C LEU A 95 -6.25 5.06 -6.36
N PRO A 96 -7.29 5.44 -7.13
CA PRO A 96 -8.33 4.48 -7.55
C PRO A 96 -7.76 3.32 -8.37
N ASP A 97 -6.83 3.60 -9.29
CA ASP A 97 -6.18 2.55 -10.09
C ASP A 97 -5.25 1.67 -9.24
N GLN A 98 -4.57 2.24 -8.24
CA GLN A 98 -3.75 1.46 -7.32
C GLN A 98 -4.60 0.52 -6.46
N LEU A 99 -5.67 1.04 -5.83
CA LEU A 99 -6.62 0.24 -5.04
C LEU A 99 -7.17 -0.93 -5.85
N ARG A 100 -7.66 -0.65 -7.07
CA ARG A 100 -8.16 -1.69 -7.98
C ARG A 100 -7.13 -2.78 -8.27
N ARG A 101 -5.93 -2.39 -8.71
CA ARG A 101 -4.87 -3.35 -9.06
C ARG A 101 -4.41 -4.18 -7.86
N GLN A 102 -4.35 -3.58 -6.67
CA GLN A 102 -3.98 -4.28 -5.46
C GLN A 102 -5.09 -5.24 -5.03
N SER A 103 -6.36 -4.82 -5.04
CA SER A 103 -7.51 -5.70 -4.75
C SER A 103 -7.49 -6.94 -5.63
N GLU A 104 -7.41 -6.76 -6.95
CA GLU A 104 -7.41 -7.86 -7.93
C GLU A 104 -6.24 -8.82 -7.71
N ALA A 105 -5.05 -8.31 -7.35
CA ALA A 105 -3.87 -9.13 -7.09
C ALA A 105 -3.99 -9.91 -5.78
N ALA A 106 -4.54 -9.31 -4.73
CA ALA A 106 -4.72 -9.95 -3.43
C ALA A 106 -5.84 -11.00 -3.44
N GLU A 107 -6.94 -10.76 -4.17
CA GLU A 107 -8.01 -11.76 -4.36
C GLU A 107 -7.48 -13.08 -4.93
N ALA A 108 -6.51 -13.02 -5.85
CA ALA A 108 -5.91 -14.21 -6.46
C ALA A 108 -5.07 -15.04 -5.47
N THR A 109 -4.68 -14.47 -4.34
CA THR A 109 -3.82 -15.11 -3.33
C THR A 109 -4.55 -15.41 -2.02
N GLY A 110 -5.70 -14.77 -1.79
CA GLY A 110 -6.45 -14.84 -0.53
C GLY A 110 -5.88 -13.94 0.58
N ALA A 111 -4.79 -13.21 0.32
CA ALA A 111 -4.21 -12.28 1.28
C ALA A 111 -5.11 -11.06 1.50
N GLU A 112 -5.12 -10.55 2.72
CA GLU A 112 -5.75 -9.25 3.04
C GLU A 112 -4.79 -8.10 2.71
N ILE A 113 -5.32 -6.90 2.50
CA ILE A 113 -4.52 -5.69 2.31
C ILE A 113 -4.78 -4.72 3.47
N GLU A 114 -3.71 -4.14 4.02
CA GLU A 114 -3.78 -3.03 4.98
C GLU A 114 -2.97 -1.84 4.47
N TRP A 115 -3.65 -0.71 4.23
CA TRP A 115 -3.05 0.57 3.90
C TRP A 115 -2.71 1.31 5.19
N ARG A 116 -1.42 1.50 5.47
CA ARG A 116 -0.90 2.22 6.64
C ARG A 116 -0.59 3.67 6.26
N VAL A 117 -1.41 4.60 6.75
CA VAL A 117 -1.42 5.99 6.29
C VAL A 117 -0.97 6.94 7.39
N ALA A 118 -0.05 7.84 7.08
CA ALA A 118 0.63 8.71 8.04
C ALA A 118 -0.20 9.89 8.56
N GLU A 119 -1.25 10.26 7.81
CA GLU A 119 -2.07 11.45 8.06
C GLU A 119 -3.52 11.01 8.21
N GLU A 120 -4.14 11.30 9.35
CA GLU A 120 -5.48 10.81 9.74
C GLU A 120 -6.53 11.17 8.69
N ARG A 121 -6.58 12.44 8.29
CA ARG A 121 -7.51 12.94 7.27
C ARG A 121 -7.30 12.31 5.88
N VAL A 122 -6.09 11.85 5.59
CA VAL A 122 -5.78 11.13 4.34
C VAL A 122 -6.21 9.66 4.47
N ALA A 123 -6.08 9.07 5.67
CA ALA A 123 -6.57 7.73 5.96
C ALA A 123 -8.09 7.66 5.76
N GLU A 124 -8.83 8.61 6.36
CA GLU A 124 -10.28 8.74 6.20
C GLU A 124 -10.68 8.89 4.72
N ALA A 125 -10.01 9.79 3.97
CA ALA A 125 -10.29 9.98 2.55
C ALA A 125 -10.04 8.72 1.70
N ILE A 126 -9.05 7.89 2.06
CA ILE A 126 -8.77 6.62 1.37
C ILE A 126 -9.80 5.56 1.78
N GLU A 127 -10.22 5.54 3.05
CA GLU A 127 -11.26 4.65 3.56
C GLU A 127 -12.58 4.90 2.83
N ASP A 128 -13.00 6.17 2.70
CA ASP A 128 -14.18 6.55 1.91
C ASP A 128 -14.08 6.05 0.45
N MET A 129 -12.92 6.20 -0.19
CA MET A 129 -12.70 5.70 -1.56
C MET A 129 -12.82 4.18 -1.67
N ILE A 130 -12.35 3.45 -0.66
CA ILE A 130 -12.44 1.98 -0.59
C ILE A 130 -13.90 1.56 -0.44
N GLU A 131 -14.64 2.21 0.46
CA GLU A 131 -16.07 1.96 0.69
C GLU A 131 -16.90 2.27 -0.56
N GLU A 132 -16.68 3.42 -1.20
CA GLU A 132 -17.38 3.81 -2.43
C GLU A 132 -17.12 2.85 -3.59
N ALA A 133 -15.90 2.29 -3.68
CA ALA A 133 -15.53 1.31 -4.68
C ALA A 133 -16.00 -0.13 -4.34
N GLY A 134 -16.40 -0.37 -3.09
CA GLY A 134 -16.88 -1.66 -2.61
C GLY A 134 -15.78 -2.72 -2.43
N TYR A 135 -14.55 -2.32 -2.12
CA TYR A 135 -13.47 -3.27 -1.84
C TYR A 135 -13.58 -3.78 -0.40
N GLU A 136 -13.77 -5.10 -0.23
CA GLU A 136 -13.92 -5.74 1.09
C GLU A 136 -12.60 -6.32 1.64
N ASN A 137 -11.56 -6.42 0.80
CA ASN A 137 -10.26 -7.00 1.11
C ASN A 137 -9.17 -5.94 1.41
N ILE A 138 -9.54 -4.66 1.46
CA ILE A 138 -8.64 -3.56 1.79
C ILE A 138 -9.13 -2.88 3.06
N THR A 139 -8.24 -2.75 4.04
CA THR A 139 -8.47 -1.98 5.26
C THR A 139 -7.51 -0.81 5.34
N VAL A 140 -7.90 0.26 6.02
CA VAL A 140 -7.04 1.43 6.26
C VAL A 140 -6.71 1.52 7.73
N LYS A 141 -5.45 1.85 8.03
CA LYS A 141 -4.97 2.09 9.38
C LYS A 141 -4.19 3.40 9.42
N TYR A 142 -4.65 4.35 10.22
CA TYR A 142 -3.86 5.52 10.56
C TYR A 142 -2.68 5.13 11.46
N VAL A 143 -1.46 5.44 11.03
CA VAL A 143 -0.22 5.19 11.77
C VAL A 143 0.69 6.42 11.65
N PRO A 144 0.80 7.29 12.67
CA PRO A 144 1.67 8.47 12.58
C PRO A 144 3.15 8.09 12.50
N PRO A 145 4.00 8.93 11.89
CA PRO A 145 5.45 8.75 11.92
C PRO A 145 6.00 8.87 13.35
N GLU A 146 7.07 8.11 13.66
CA GLU A 146 7.78 8.14 14.96
C GLU A 146 8.83 9.26 15.08
#